data_AF-F2SMQ6-F1
#
_entry.id   AF-F2SMQ6-F1
#
_cell.length_a   1.000
_cell.length_b   1.000
_cell.length_c   1.000
_cell.angle_alpha   90.00
_cell.angle_beta   90.00
_cell.angle_gamma   90.00
#
_symmetry.space_group_name_H-M   'P 1'
#
loop_
_entity.id
_entity.type
_entity.pdbx_description
1 polymer ?
#
loop_
_entity_poly.entity_id
_entity_poly.type
_entity_poly.pdbx_seq_one_letter_code
_entity_poly.pdbx_strand_id
1 'polypeptide(L)'
;MKSGSSIQVGACTEGIVIPRIHEVKEIDISGISWILVIEKEAVFHRLITSGYHNASAAGSGILLTGKGYPDLSSREFLRLLSRHEVCNSKMIFNPLPIFILVDSDPDGMAIMSTYKYGSMAQVHRNADLNVPSIQWVGLQASEMMSAASHTNMPSLVPMSQHDRKKAEAMLKRNPSFAEDGPEPAWRKELQSMLVMNLKAELEILYELDGGMEGWLDRKMSKLC
;
A
#
# COMPACT_ATOMS: atom_id res chain seq x y z
N MET A 1 -19.81 14.21 14.47
CA MET A 1 -19.55 15.38 13.59
C MET A 1 -20.84 16.17 13.43
N LYS A 2 -20.81 17.51 13.40
CA LYS A 2 -22.01 18.31 13.12
C LYS A 2 -22.29 18.28 11.61
N SER A 3 -23.55 18.05 11.25
CA SER A 3 -24.04 18.06 9.86
C SER A 3 -23.58 19.33 9.12
N GLY A 4 -22.84 19.17 8.02
CA GLY A 4 -22.41 20.27 7.15
C GLY A 4 -21.02 20.88 7.43
N SER A 5 -20.17 20.20 8.22
CA SER A 5 -18.77 20.62 8.38
C SER A 5 -17.89 20.11 7.23
N SER A 6 -17.07 21.00 6.65
CA SER A 6 -15.97 20.62 5.74
C SER A 6 -14.71 20.37 6.55
N ILE A 7 -13.92 19.37 6.13
CA ILE A 7 -12.66 19.01 6.77
C ILE A 7 -11.54 19.15 5.75
N GLN A 8 -10.60 20.04 6.02
CA GLN A 8 -9.41 20.19 5.19
C GLN A 8 -8.31 19.26 5.72
N VAL A 9 -8.14 18.10 5.07
CA VAL A 9 -7.25 17.03 5.54
C VAL A 9 -5.77 17.45 5.49
N GLY A 10 -5.37 18.27 4.53
CA GLY A 10 -3.96 18.68 4.33
C GLY A 10 -3.36 19.56 5.44
N ALA A 11 -4.16 20.06 6.39
CA ALA A 11 -3.68 20.84 7.53
C ALA A 11 -3.51 20.00 8.82
N CYS A 12 -3.87 18.71 8.79
CA CYS A 12 -3.85 17.86 9.97
C CYS A 12 -2.50 17.14 10.12
N THR A 13 -1.83 17.38 11.25
CA THR A 13 -0.52 16.80 11.58
C THR A 13 -0.58 15.40 12.17
N GLU A 14 -1.77 14.90 12.56
CA GLU A 14 -1.95 13.57 13.18
C GLU A 14 -2.76 12.59 12.32
N GLY A 15 -3.19 13.03 11.12
CA GLY A 15 -4.18 12.33 10.32
C GLY A 15 -5.60 12.44 10.89
N ILE A 16 -6.56 11.88 10.17
CA ILE A 16 -7.99 11.92 10.53
C ILE A 16 -8.55 10.50 10.42
N VAL A 17 -9.41 10.12 11.36
CA VAL A 17 -10.13 8.85 11.30
C VAL A 17 -11.04 8.85 10.07
N ILE A 18 -10.96 7.77 9.29
CA ILE A 18 -11.78 7.60 8.09
C ILE A 18 -13.27 7.67 8.50
N PRO A 19 -14.03 8.65 7.98
CA PRO A 19 -15.45 8.74 8.27
C PRO A 19 -16.18 7.56 7.64
N ARG A 20 -17.36 7.22 8.18
CA ARG A 20 -18.20 6.20 7.55
C ARG A 20 -18.68 6.73 6.21
N ILE A 21 -18.68 5.91 5.15
CA ILE A 21 -19.05 6.36 3.79
C ILE A 21 -20.37 7.13 3.77
N HIS A 22 -21.38 6.68 4.50
CA HIS A 22 -22.71 7.32 4.51
C HIS A 22 -22.72 8.72 5.12
N GLU A 23 -21.68 9.11 5.86
CA GLU A 23 -21.49 10.45 6.40
C GLU A 23 -20.80 11.39 5.40
N VAL A 24 -20.18 10.84 4.35
CA VAL A 24 -19.47 11.60 3.33
C VAL A 24 -20.43 12.00 2.22
N LYS A 25 -20.65 13.31 2.08
CA LYS A 25 -21.49 13.86 1.01
C LYS A 25 -20.71 14.14 -0.27
N GLU A 26 -19.51 14.68 -0.13
CA GLU A 26 -18.66 15.11 -1.23
C GLU A 26 -17.19 14.98 -0.81
N ILE A 27 -16.33 14.60 -1.75
CA ILE A 27 -14.88 14.57 -1.58
C ILE A 27 -14.28 15.38 -2.72
N ASP A 28 -13.55 16.42 -2.37
CA ASP A 28 -12.73 17.16 -3.33
C ASP A 28 -11.28 16.63 -3.26
N ILE A 29 -10.86 16.01 -4.37
CA ILE A 29 -9.49 15.54 -4.58
C ILE A 29 -8.78 16.32 -5.70
N SER A 30 -9.25 17.54 -6.00
CA SER A 30 -8.59 18.41 -6.97
C SER A 30 -7.15 18.71 -6.55
N GLY A 31 -6.22 18.57 -7.49
CA GLY A 31 -4.78 18.76 -7.24
C GLY A 31 -4.06 17.56 -6.61
N ILE A 32 -4.76 16.46 -6.30
CA ILE A 32 -4.14 15.22 -5.84
C ILE A 32 -3.64 14.42 -7.05
N SER A 33 -2.39 13.97 -6.96
CA SER A 33 -1.66 13.26 -8.03
C SER A 33 -1.51 11.77 -7.75
N TRP A 34 -1.63 11.33 -6.49
CA TRP A 34 -1.51 9.92 -6.11
C TRP A 34 -2.17 9.63 -4.75
N ILE A 35 -2.47 8.37 -4.49
CA ILE A 35 -2.87 7.85 -3.18
C ILE A 35 -1.86 6.79 -2.75
N LEU A 36 -1.35 6.85 -1.51
CA LEU A 36 -0.49 5.83 -0.94
C LEU A 36 -1.15 5.22 0.30
N VAL A 37 -1.45 3.93 0.20
CA VAL A 37 -1.91 3.09 1.32
C VAL A 37 -0.70 2.54 2.05
N ILE A 38 -0.64 2.71 3.36
CA ILE A 38 0.47 2.31 4.22
C ILE A 38 -0.05 1.34 5.26
N GLU A 39 0.52 0.14 5.28
CA GLU A 39 0.19 -0.88 6.27
C GLU A 39 0.51 -0.42 7.70
N LYS A 40 1.78 -0.04 7.93
CA LYS A 40 2.36 0.15 9.26
C LYS A 40 2.10 1.57 9.78
N GLU A 41 1.43 1.68 10.93
CA GLU A 41 1.04 2.98 11.51
C GLU A 41 2.25 3.88 11.82
N ALA A 42 3.38 3.32 12.28
CA ALA A 42 4.59 4.09 12.55
C ALA A 42 5.16 4.76 11.27
N VAL A 43 5.10 4.06 10.14
CA VAL A 43 5.53 4.58 8.83
C VAL A 43 4.60 5.71 8.37
N PHE A 44 3.29 5.54 8.57
CA PHE A 44 2.30 6.56 8.26
C PHE A 44 2.54 7.86 9.04
N HIS A 45 2.70 7.78 10.37
CA HIS A 45 2.96 8.96 11.21
C HIS A 45 4.25 9.68 10.83
N ARG A 46 5.29 8.93 10.44
CA ARG A 46 6.54 9.51 9.96
C ARG A 46 6.33 10.35 8.70
N LEU A 47 5.65 9.79 7.69
CA LEU A 47 5.41 10.49 6.41
C LEU A 47 4.45 11.69 6.55
N ILE A 48 3.53 11.64 7.52
CA ILE A 48 2.73 12.82 7.88
C ILE A 48 3.60 13.88 8.52
N THR A 49 4.43 13.50 9.51
CA THR A 49 5.31 14.42 10.23
C THR A 49 6.32 15.11 9.31
N SER A 50 6.84 14.39 8.30
CA SER A 50 7.73 14.97 7.28
C SER A 50 6.99 15.77 6.21
N GLY A 51 5.65 15.77 6.20
CA GLY A 51 4.85 16.49 5.22
C GLY A 51 4.96 15.91 3.81
N TYR A 52 5.33 14.63 3.67
CA TYR A 52 5.60 13.98 2.37
C TYR A 52 4.42 14.11 1.39
N HIS A 53 3.18 14.03 1.89
CA HIS A 53 1.97 14.21 1.11
C HIS A 53 1.87 15.57 0.38
N ASN A 54 2.57 16.60 0.85
CA ASN A 54 2.65 17.91 0.18
C ASN A 54 3.98 18.13 -0.55
N ALA A 55 5.06 17.50 -0.06
CA ALA A 55 6.42 17.75 -0.53
C ALA A 55 6.94 16.74 -1.56
N SER A 56 6.20 15.66 -1.84
CA SER A 56 6.63 14.62 -2.79
C SER A 56 6.89 15.20 -4.19
N ALA A 57 7.95 14.69 -4.83
CA ALA A 57 8.28 15.01 -6.20
C ALA A 57 7.20 14.56 -7.21
N ALA A 58 6.35 13.59 -6.83
CA ALA A 58 5.21 13.13 -7.62
C ALA A 58 3.97 14.04 -7.49
N GLY A 59 4.08 15.19 -6.82
CA GLY A 59 2.98 16.12 -6.55
C GLY A 59 2.27 15.82 -5.23
N SER A 60 1.23 16.60 -4.92
CA SER A 60 0.44 16.40 -3.71
C SER A 60 -0.31 15.07 -3.74
N GLY A 61 -0.34 14.36 -2.62
CA GLY A 61 -0.93 13.03 -2.49
C GLY A 61 -1.80 12.86 -1.26
N ILE A 62 -2.48 11.71 -1.19
CA ILE A 62 -3.23 11.27 0.00
C ILE A 62 -2.49 10.09 0.64
N LEU A 63 -2.24 10.18 1.94
CA LEU A 63 -1.77 9.07 2.75
C LEU A 63 -2.96 8.41 3.45
N LEU A 64 -3.05 7.09 3.36
CA LEU A 64 -4.09 6.29 4.01
C LEU A 64 -3.44 5.14 4.77
N THR A 65 -3.96 4.79 5.95
CA THR A 65 -3.50 3.61 6.68
C THR A 65 -4.67 2.79 7.21
N GLY A 66 -4.54 1.47 7.13
CA GLY A 66 -5.44 0.51 7.78
C GLY A 66 -4.94 0.04 9.16
N LYS A 67 -3.79 0.54 9.62
CA LYS A 67 -3.10 0.09 10.86
C LYS A 67 -2.88 -1.43 10.90
N GLY A 68 -2.39 -1.99 9.81
CA GLY A 68 -2.22 -3.42 9.58
C GLY A 68 -3.27 -3.98 8.61
N TYR A 69 -3.94 -5.06 9.00
CA TYR A 69 -4.95 -5.71 8.15
C TYR A 69 -6.11 -4.76 7.82
N PRO A 70 -6.53 -4.68 6.54
CA PRO A 70 -7.46 -3.67 6.10
C PRO A 70 -8.85 -3.88 6.68
N ASP A 71 -9.31 -2.91 7.48
CA ASP A 71 -10.69 -2.89 7.96
C ASP A 71 -11.69 -2.53 6.84
N LEU A 72 -12.97 -2.74 7.13
CA LEU A 72 -14.02 -2.51 6.15
C LEU A 72 -14.08 -1.03 5.72
N SER A 73 -13.96 -0.10 6.66
CA SER A 73 -14.07 1.34 6.42
C SER A 73 -12.94 1.87 5.53
N SER A 74 -11.72 1.38 5.72
CA SER A 74 -10.55 1.73 4.92
C SER A 74 -10.69 1.25 3.48
N ARG A 75 -11.21 0.02 3.28
CA ARG A 75 -11.45 -0.55 1.95
C ARG A 75 -12.58 0.16 1.22
N GLU A 76 -13.67 0.41 1.94
CA GLU A 76 -14.81 1.20 1.50
C GLU A 76 -14.34 2.59 1.02
N PHE A 77 -13.60 3.31 1.85
CA PHE A 77 -13.13 4.65 1.53
C PHE A 77 -12.15 4.66 0.36
N LEU A 78 -11.20 3.72 0.31
CA LEU A 78 -10.28 3.60 -0.83
C LEU A 78 -11.03 3.27 -2.14
N ARG A 79 -12.04 2.41 -2.08
CA ARG A 79 -12.91 2.14 -3.24
C ARG A 79 -13.60 3.41 -3.70
N LEU A 80 -14.16 4.20 -2.78
CA LEU A 80 -14.80 5.47 -3.11
C LEU A 80 -13.82 6.42 -3.83
N LEU A 81 -12.60 6.55 -3.32
CA LEU A 81 -11.54 7.36 -3.95
C LEU A 81 -11.10 6.82 -5.32
N SER A 82 -11.17 5.51 -5.54
CA SER A 82 -10.81 4.90 -6.82
C SER A 82 -11.86 5.11 -7.93
N ARG A 83 -13.08 5.55 -7.59
CA ARG A 83 -14.16 5.72 -8.58
C ARG A 83 -13.93 6.97 -9.41
N HIS A 84 -14.09 6.83 -10.72
CA HIS A 84 -13.96 7.92 -11.70
C HIS A 84 -14.86 9.12 -11.40
N GLU A 85 -16.02 8.92 -10.75
CA GLU A 85 -16.96 9.98 -10.38
C GLU A 85 -16.39 10.95 -9.33
N VAL A 86 -15.50 10.46 -8.46
CA VAL A 86 -14.81 11.26 -7.44
C VAL A 86 -13.53 11.85 -8.02
N CYS A 87 -12.85 11.10 -8.89
CA CYS A 87 -11.72 11.57 -9.68
C CYS A 87 -12.20 12.51 -10.80
N ASN A 88 -12.57 13.74 -10.45
CA ASN A 88 -12.83 14.86 -11.38
C ASN A 88 -11.58 15.32 -12.17
N SER A 89 -10.66 14.41 -12.45
CA SER A 89 -9.56 14.66 -13.38
C SER A 89 -10.15 14.78 -14.77
N LYS A 90 -9.98 15.95 -15.40
CA LYS A 90 -10.47 16.33 -16.74
C LYS A 90 -9.98 15.44 -17.89
N MET A 91 -9.38 14.30 -17.59
CA MET A 91 -8.96 13.26 -18.51
C MET A 91 -9.52 11.92 -18.00
N ILE A 92 -10.60 11.45 -18.63
CA ILE A 92 -11.13 10.08 -18.50
C ILE A 92 -10.03 9.02 -18.70
N PHE A 93 -8.92 9.40 -19.35
CA PHE A 93 -7.81 8.56 -19.77
C PHE A 93 -6.72 8.33 -18.72
N ASN A 94 -6.67 9.06 -17.59
CA ASN A 94 -5.65 8.82 -16.57
C ASN A 94 -6.28 8.69 -15.17
N PRO A 95 -6.63 7.47 -14.72
CA PRO A 95 -7.15 7.26 -13.37
C PRO A 95 -6.08 7.63 -12.34
N LEU A 96 -6.51 8.13 -11.19
CA LEU A 96 -5.61 8.50 -10.09
C LEU A 96 -4.79 7.28 -9.66
N PRO A 97 -3.44 7.32 -9.73
CA PRO A 97 -2.59 6.22 -9.29
C PRO A 97 -2.79 5.91 -7.80
N ILE A 98 -2.99 4.63 -7.48
CA ILE A 98 -3.15 4.14 -6.12
C ILE A 98 -2.02 3.16 -5.84
N PHE A 99 -1.22 3.48 -4.85
CA PHE A 99 -0.07 2.71 -4.42
C PHE A 99 -0.32 2.07 -3.05
N ILE A 100 0.36 0.96 -2.78
CA ILE A 100 0.39 0.34 -1.46
C ILE A 100 1.82 0.01 -1.02
N LEU A 101 2.16 0.42 0.20
CA LEU A 101 3.42 0.17 0.88
C LEU A 101 3.16 -0.75 2.07
N VAL A 102 3.70 -1.97 1.98
CA VAL A 102 3.58 -3.06 2.96
C VAL A 102 4.96 -3.62 3.26
N ASP A 103 5.11 -4.29 4.40
CA ASP A 103 6.32 -5.04 4.71
C ASP A 103 6.56 -6.14 3.65
N SER A 104 7.84 -6.48 3.42
CA SER A 104 8.24 -7.52 2.48
C SER A 104 8.19 -8.88 3.14
N ASP A 105 6.97 -9.30 3.50
CA ASP A 105 6.71 -10.58 4.13
C ASP A 105 5.33 -11.16 3.73
N PRO A 106 5.02 -12.42 4.12
CA PRO A 106 3.76 -13.06 3.75
C PRO A 106 2.50 -12.35 4.27
N ASP A 107 2.59 -11.64 5.41
CA ASP A 107 1.48 -10.88 5.97
C ASP A 107 1.22 -9.62 5.13
N GLY A 108 2.26 -8.83 4.85
CA GLY A 108 2.19 -7.64 3.99
C GLY A 108 1.68 -7.97 2.59
N MET A 109 2.17 -9.06 1.98
CA MET A 109 1.67 -9.53 0.68
C MET A 109 0.19 -9.95 0.71
N ALA A 110 -0.27 -10.55 1.81
CA ALA A 110 -1.68 -10.91 1.98
C ALA A 110 -2.58 -9.68 2.17
N ILE A 111 -2.10 -8.65 2.86
CA ILE A 111 -2.77 -7.35 3.00
C ILE A 111 -2.95 -6.70 1.64
N MET A 112 -1.88 -6.64 0.86
CA MET A 112 -1.89 -6.09 -0.49
C MET A 112 -2.83 -6.87 -1.43
N SER A 113 -2.81 -8.21 -1.39
CA SER A 113 -3.77 -9.06 -2.11
C SER A 113 -5.22 -8.77 -1.69
N THR A 114 -5.46 -8.49 -0.41
CA THR A 114 -6.80 -8.15 0.10
C THR A 114 -7.32 -6.81 -0.43
N TYR A 115 -6.48 -5.80 -0.55
CA TYR A 115 -6.88 -4.54 -1.19
C TYR A 115 -7.18 -4.73 -2.69
N LYS A 116 -6.34 -5.49 -3.42
CA LYS A 116 -6.47 -5.64 -4.87
C LYS A 116 -7.60 -6.57 -5.31
N TYR A 117 -7.69 -7.75 -4.67
CA TYR A 117 -8.60 -8.83 -5.08
C TYR A 117 -9.72 -9.10 -4.06
N GLY A 118 -9.62 -8.54 -2.87
CA GLY A 118 -10.56 -8.77 -1.79
C GLY A 118 -10.20 -9.95 -0.89
N SER A 119 -11.03 -10.20 0.12
CA SER A 119 -10.81 -11.26 1.10
C SER A 119 -11.64 -12.50 0.76
N MET A 120 -11.06 -13.68 0.89
CA MET A 120 -11.79 -14.95 0.77
C MET A 120 -12.91 -15.09 1.82
N ALA A 121 -12.81 -14.39 2.95
CA ALA A 121 -13.86 -14.41 3.98
C ALA A 121 -15.08 -13.54 3.61
N GLN A 122 -14.92 -12.60 2.66
CA GLN A 122 -15.92 -11.58 2.34
C GLN A 122 -16.20 -11.53 0.82
N VAL A 123 -16.24 -12.71 0.17
CA VAL A 123 -16.42 -12.82 -1.30
C VAL A 123 -17.62 -12.03 -1.81
N HIS A 124 -18.74 -12.07 -1.09
CA HIS A 124 -19.98 -11.39 -1.45
C HIS A 124 -19.87 -9.86 -1.46
N ARG A 125 -18.90 -9.26 -0.75
CA ARG A 125 -18.66 -7.81 -0.73
C ARG A 125 -17.44 -7.39 -1.56
N ASN A 126 -16.66 -8.33 -2.08
CA ASN A 126 -15.40 -7.99 -2.74
C ASN A 126 -15.59 -7.13 -3.98
N ALA A 127 -16.69 -7.30 -4.72
CA ALA A 127 -17.01 -6.47 -5.89
C ALA A 127 -17.12 -4.96 -5.54
N ASP A 128 -17.54 -4.66 -4.32
CA ASP A 128 -17.73 -3.30 -3.83
C ASP A 128 -16.55 -2.79 -2.99
N LEU A 129 -15.51 -3.61 -2.77
CA LEU A 129 -14.41 -3.31 -1.84
C LEU A 129 -13.02 -3.49 -2.42
N ASN A 130 -12.89 -4.07 -3.62
CA ASN A 130 -11.59 -4.28 -4.25
C ASN A 130 -11.16 -3.06 -5.06
N VAL A 131 -9.84 -2.87 -5.16
CA VAL A 131 -9.24 -1.80 -5.95
C VAL A 131 -8.24 -2.44 -6.91
N PRO A 132 -8.69 -2.99 -8.05
CA PRO A 132 -7.83 -3.73 -8.98
C PRO A 132 -6.69 -2.89 -9.58
N SER A 133 -6.82 -1.56 -9.58
CA SER A 133 -5.80 -0.62 -10.05
C SER A 133 -4.66 -0.40 -9.05
N ILE A 134 -4.76 -0.92 -7.81
CA ILE A 134 -3.72 -0.69 -6.80
C ILE A 134 -2.39 -1.36 -7.21
N GLN A 135 -1.31 -0.61 -7.08
CA GLN A 135 0.04 -1.03 -7.42
C GLN A 135 0.89 -1.15 -6.16
N TRP A 136 1.61 -2.27 -6.05
CA TRP A 136 2.51 -2.50 -4.93
C TRP A 136 3.81 -1.71 -5.11
N VAL A 137 4.07 -0.79 -4.18
CA VAL A 137 5.27 0.04 -4.07
C VAL A 137 6.02 -0.40 -2.83
N GLY A 138 6.36 -1.68 -2.75
CA GLY A 138 7.14 -2.24 -1.64
C GLY A 138 8.54 -2.63 -2.06
N LEU A 139 9.37 -2.87 -1.05
CA LEU A 139 10.65 -3.53 -1.23
C LEU A 139 10.39 -4.98 -1.60
N GLN A 140 10.93 -5.42 -2.72
CA GLN A 140 11.06 -6.84 -2.99
C GLN A 140 12.33 -7.31 -2.28
N ALA A 141 12.26 -8.38 -1.48
CA ALA A 141 13.42 -9.02 -0.87
C ALA A 141 14.45 -9.40 -1.96
N SER A 142 13.98 -9.75 -3.16
CA SER A 142 14.86 -9.95 -4.32
C SER A 142 15.62 -8.68 -4.76
N GLU A 143 14.99 -7.49 -4.76
CA GLU A 143 15.67 -6.20 -5.02
C GLU A 143 16.70 -5.89 -3.93
N MET A 144 16.38 -6.17 -2.67
CA MET A 144 17.29 -5.94 -1.54
C MET A 144 18.51 -6.84 -1.55
N MET A 145 18.39 -8.09 -2.01
CA MET A 145 19.57 -8.94 -2.18
C MET A 145 20.56 -8.38 -3.20
N SER A 146 20.06 -7.86 -4.33
CA SER A 146 20.94 -7.26 -5.34
C SER A 146 21.70 -6.08 -4.75
N ALA A 147 21.06 -5.29 -3.88
CA ALA A 147 21.69 -4.15 -3.20
C ALA A 147 22.64 -4.59 -2.06
N ALA A 148 22.27 -5.60 -1.27
CA ALA A 148 23.05 -6.10 -0.13
C ALA A 148 24.38 -6.75 -0.52
N SER A 149 24.54 -7.18 -1.77
CA SER A 149 25.83 -7.63 -2.30
C SER A 149 26.90 -6.51 -2.35
N HIS A 150 26.48 -5.25 -2.25
CA HIS A 150 27.35 -4.07 -2.33
C HIS A 150 27.46 -3.29 -1.01
N THR A 151 26.56 -3.50 -0.05
CA THR A 151 26.56 -2.83 1.26
C THR A 151 26.01 -3.79 2.33
N ASN A 152 26.65 -3.86 3.51
CA ASN A 152 26.11 -4.59 4.67
C ASN A 152 24.78 -3.95 5.09
N MET A 153 23.65 -4.42 4.56
CA MET A 153 22.32 -3.96 4.93
C MET A 153 21.82 -4.77 6.14
N PRO A 154 21.75 -4.17 7.34
CA PRO A 154 21.51 -4.88 8.61
C PRO A 154 20.06 -5.30 8.86
N SER A 155 19.13 -5.09 7.91
CA SER A 155 17.68 -5.13 8.19
C SER A 155 16.93 -6.29 7.48
N LEU A 156 17.63 -7.26 6.91
CA LEU A 156 17.03 -8.52 6.47
C LEU A 156 16.82 -9.44 7.69
N VAL A 157 15.59 -9.90 7.88
CA VAL A 157 15.19 -10.68 9.06
C VAL A 157 14.91 -12.13 8.65
N PRO A 158 15.35 -13.14 9.41
CA PRO A 158 14.97 -14.53 9.15
C PRO A 158 13.45 -14.74 9.21
N MET A 159 12.92 -15.53 8.28
CA MET A 159 11.50 -15.91 8.35
C MET A 159 11.21 -16.78 9.57
N SER A 160 10.11 -16.48 10.26
CA SER A 160 9.61 -17.34 11.33
C SER A 160 8.93 -18.59 10.78
N GLN A 161 8.68 -19.59 11.65
CA GLN A 161 7.91 -20.77 11.24
C GLN A 161 6.47 -20.40 10.82
N HIS A 162 5.89 -19.36 11.43
CA HIS A 162 4.58 -18.84 11.05
C HIS A 162 4.61 -18.29 9.62
N ASP A 163 5.61 -17.46 9.30
CA ASP A 163 5.76 -16.82 7.99
C ASP A 163 5.88 -17.89 6.89
N ARG A 164 6.71 -18.91 7.12
CA ARG A 164 6.88 -20.03 6.18
C ARG A 164 5.57 -20.79 5.93
N LYS A 165 4.86 -21.15 7.00
CA LYS A 165 3.55 -21.83 6.90
C LYS A 165 2.53 -20.97 6.13
N LYS A 166 2.52 -19.66 6.36
CA LYS A 166 1.64 -18.72 5.69
C LYS A 166 1.97 -18.59 4.21
N ALA A 167 3.24 -18.39 3.86
CA ALA A 167 3.72 -18.34 2.48
C ALA A 167 3.35 -19.60 1.70
N GLU A 168 3.59 -20.79 2.27
CA GLU A 168 3.20 -22.06 1.67
C GLU A 168 1.69 -22.17 1.47
N ALA A 169 0.89 -21.72 2.45
CA ALA A 169 -0.57 -21.73 2.35
C ALA A 169 -1.06 -20.78 1.25
N MET A 170 -0.46 -19.59 1.13
CA MET A 170 -0.78 -18.62 0.07
C MET A 170 -0.48 -19.19 -1.31
N LEU A 171 0.70 -19.78 -1.52
CA LEU A 171 1.09 -20.40 -2.79
C LEU A 171 0.18 -21.56 -3.22
N LYS A 172 -0.44 -22.24 -2.25
CA LYS A 172 -1.34 -23.40 -2.47
C LYS A 172 -2.81 -23.01 -2.62
N ARG A 173 -3.27 -21.96 -1.93
CA ARG A 173 -4.71 -21.70 -1.74
C ARG A 173 -5.18 -20.34 -2.23
N ASN A 174 -4.30 -19.35 -2.39
CA ASN A 174 -4.68 -18.02 -2.84
C ASN A 174 -4.50 -17.92 -4.37
N PRO A 175 -5.58 -17.69 -5.15
CA PRO A 175 -5.52 -17.57 -6.61
C PRO A 175 -4.56 -16.48 -7.11
N SER A 176 -4.38 -15.39 -6.36
CA SER A 176 -3.43 -14.32 -6.71
C SER A 176 -1.97 -14.81 -6.76
N PHE A 177 -1.66 -15.88 -6.03
CA PHE A 177 -0.32 -16.45 -5.93
C PHE A 177 -0.22 -17.82 -6.61
N ALA A 178 -1.25 -18.26 -7.35
CA ALA A 178 -1.22 -19.51 -8.09
C ALA A 178 -0.20 -19.45 -9.24
N GLU A 179 0.20 -20.61 -9.76
CA GLU A 179 1.20 -20.72 -10.84
C GLU A 179 0.74 -20.06 -12.14
N ASP A 180 -0.53 -20.19 -12.46
CA ASP A 180 -1.28 -19.54 -13.53
C ASP A 180 -2.05 -18.29 -13.05
N GLY A 181 -1.69 -17.79 -11.86
CA GLY A 181 -2.33 -16.64 -11.23
C GLY A 181 -2.00 -15.32 -11.94
N PRO A 182 -2.78 -14.26 -11.65
CA PRO A 182 -2.62 -12.96 -12.31
C PRO A 182 -1.32 -12.23 -11.93
N GLU A 183 -0.64 -12.63 -10.85
CA GLU A 183 0.51 -11.92 -10.29
C GLU A 183 1.76 -12.82 -10.19
N PRO A 184 2.35 -13.23 -11.34
CA PRO A 184 3.51 -14.13 -11.35
C PRO A 184 4.72 -13.54 -10.62
N ALA A 185 4.88 -12.21 -10.61
CA ALA A 185 5.92 -11.53 -9.86
C ALA A 185 5.75 -11.71 -8.33
N TRP A 186 4.51 -11.68 -7.82
CA TRP A 186 4.25 -11.90 -6.39
C TRP A 186 4.51 -13.35 -5.99
N ARG A 187 4.12 -14.31 -6.84
CA ARG A 187 4.45 -15.72 -6.60
C ARG A 187 5.96 -15.92 -6.54
N LYS A 188 6.70 -15.38 -7.50
CA LYS A 188 8.16 -15.46 -7.55
C LYS A 188 8.80 -14.85 -6.31
N GLU A 189 8.32 -13.69 -5.88
CA GLU A 189 8.83 -13.00 -4.71
C GLU A 189 8.61 -13.82 -3.43
N LEU A 190 7.41 -14.36 -3.23
CA LEU A 190 7.09 -15.21 -2.08
C LEU A 190 7.89 -16.53 -2.06
N GLN A 191 8.13 -17.12 -3.23
CA GLN A 191 9.02 -18.28 -3.37
C GLN A 191 10.47 -17.92 -3.04
N SER A 192 10.92 -16.74 -3.48
CA SER A 192 12.27 -16.25 -3.21
C SER A 192 12.49 -16.07 -1.71
N MET A 193 11.52 -15.49 -0.99
CA MET A 193 11.53 -15.40 0.48
C MET A 193 11.70 -16.78 1.14
N LEU A 194 10.92 -17.79 0.71
CA LEU A 194 11.00 -19.15 1.24
C LEU A 194 12.35 -19.83 1.03
N VAL A 195 12.94 -19.64 -0.17
CA VAL A 195 14.25 -20.21 -0.53
C VAL A 195 15.37 -19.54 0.27
N MET A 196 15.34 -18.22 0.37
CA MET A 196 16.32 -17.45 1.14
C MET A 196 16.17 -17.59 2.64
N ASN A 197 14.96 -17.91 3.10
CA ASN A 197 14.54 -17.83 4.50
C ASN A 197 14.70 -16.41 5.09
N LEU A 198 14.45 -15.38 4.28
CA LEU A 198 14.57 -13.97 4.66
C LEU A 198 13.31 -13.18 4.29
N LYS A 199 13.02 -12.17 5.11
CA LYS A 199 12.01 -11.13 4.90
C LYS A 199 12.60 -9.74 5.17
N ALA A 200 11.92 -8.68 4.77
CA ALA A 200 12.36 -7.31 5.02
C ALA A 200 11.23 -6.45 5.61
N GLU A 201 11.55 -5.69 6.65
CA GLU A 201 10.65 -4.72 7.27
C GLU A 201 10.82 -3.35 6.55
N LEU A 202 9.75 -2.55 6.46
CA LEU A 202 9.75 -1.23 5.82
C LEU A 202 10.76 -0.25 6.41
N GLU A 203 11.13 -0.43 7.68
CA GLU A 203 12.10 0.38 8.40
C GLU A 203 13.48 0.41 7.73
N ILE A 204 13.81 -0.60 6.91
CA ILE A 204 15.06 -0.58 6.11
C ILE A 204 15.13 0.64 5.17
N LEU A 205 13.98 1.18 4.75
CA LEU A 205 13.92 2.37 3.90
C LEU A 205 14.47 3.62 4.61
N TYR A 206 14.55 3.62 5.94
CA TYR A 206 15.09 4.74 6.70
C TYR A 206 16.60 4.89 6.55
N GLU A 207 17.30 3.80 6.28
CA GLU A 207 18.75 3.76 6.17
C GLU A 207 19.25 3.97 4.73
N LEU A 208 18.35 3.96 3.75
CA LEU A 208 18.70 4.18 2.35
C LEU A 208 19.07 5.65 2.09
N ASP A 209 19.89 5.87 1.06
CA ASP A 209 20.25 7.22 0.61
C ASP A 209 19.00 8.04 0.22
N GLY A 210 18.84 9.18 0.88
CA GLY A 210 17.66 10.05 0.76
C GLY A 210 16.46 9.60 1.61
N GLY A 211 16.64 8.60 2.48
CA GLY A 211 15.61 8.07 3.36
C GLY A 211 14.43 7.45 2.62
N MET A 212 13.35 7.25 3.36
CA MET A 212 12.11 6.67 2.83
C MET A 212 11.46 7.60 1.80
N GLU A 213 11.43 8.90 2.06
CA GLU A 213 10.85 9.91 1.17
C GLU A 213 11.55 9.93 -0.19
N GLY A 214 12.89 10.00 -0.19
CA GLY A 214 13.67 9.98 -1.44
C GLY A 214 13.55 8.65 -2.18
N TRP A 215 13.41 7.52 -1.47
CA TRP A 215 13.12 6.23 -2.10
C TRP A 215 11.73 6.20 -2.74
N LEU A 216 10.70 6.69 -2.05
CA LEU A 216 9.33 6.76 -2.56
C LEU A 216 9.25 7.63 -3.81
N ASP A 217 9.88 8.82 -3.81
CA ASP A 217 9.92 9.70 -4.98
C ASP A 217 10.56 9.00 -6.20
N ARG A 218 11.67 8.28 -6.00
CA ARG A 218 12.33 7.50 -7.07
C ARG A 218 11.49 6.31 -7.55
N LYS A 219 10.70 5.69 -6.68
CA LYS A 219 9.87 4.53 -7.03
C LYS A 219 8.59 4.99 -7.73
N MET A 220 7.92 6.03 -7.22
CA MET A 220 6.69 6.59 -7.79
C MET A 220 6.93 7.27 -9.15
N SER A 221 8.05 7.98 -9.33
CA SER A 221 8.40 8.59 -10.64
C SER A 221 8.60 7.59 -11.79
N LYS A 222 8.83 6.30 -11.49
CA LYS A 222 8.89 5.23 -12.50
C LYS A 222 7.54 4.62 -12.83
N LEU A 223 6.53 4.89 -12.00
CA LEU A 223 5.18 4.31 -12.08
C LEU A 223 4.13 5.30 -12.57
N CYS A 224 4.43 6.60 -12.51
CA CYS A 224 3.61 7.70 -13.03
C CYS A 224 4.06 8.16 -14.42
#